data_AF-A0A0P1AX74-F1
#
_entry.id   AF-A0A0P1AX74-F1
#
_cell.length_a   1.000
_cell.length_b   1.000
_cell.length_c   1.000
_cell.angle_alpha   90.00
_cell.angle_beta   90.00
_cell.angle_gamma   90.00
#
_symmetry.space_group_name_H-M   'P 1'
#
loop_
_entity.id
_entity.type
_entity.pdbx_description
1 polymer ?
#
loop_
_entity_poly.entity_id
_entity_poly.type
_entity_poly.pdbx_seq_one_letter_code
_entity_poly.pdbx_strand_id
1 'polypeptide(L)'
;MTQLELYAHLVNRAPFITPESCTKVKSAIPLHQLNGSTLYRLATSNSATYDTINCEALILGCGVAGNAAALRLANKGVKVTIVSAAEDPNNCATYYAQGGIIYKSGDDTPALLSSDVHRAGAGVCDDIAVQKLAIEGPERVEELLLDVAKVPFTRNDDGGLALTLEASHNRARILYKADHTGRAISTSMIQAVRDHPNIVLLMGRSAFELVTNEAGECVGALTISTQGKLEYYRAPFTLLATGGVGDVYKNTSNPEGARGEGIALAARAGAKLKNMQYVQFHPTTLYIPDERRFLLTEALRGEGAILRNKSGHAFAKDYHPDGELAPRDVVARLILAEMEKQDEPCMYLDITHENADWIKSRFPTIYQHCLDRGIDMTTDFMPVVPAAHYHCGGVEVDLHGRTSVPGLYAAGEVSCTGLHGANRLASTSLLEGLVWGCSSADDFVKRTNSSGVKCAVMQKDPFAHLNGFRTPSSNEIEEVLLATQRIMWDSVGPIRTITGMKSAVEKLKLLEIKADRLYHECRITRETAGLRNAVRAAKEIAHAALDSPLSVGTHYIVQS
;
A
#
# COMPACT_ATOMS: atom_id res chain seq x y z
N MET A 1 -0.80 -42.22 -2.48
CA MET A 1 -1.53 -41.72 -1.29
C MET A 1 -2.06 -40.35 -1.65
N THR A 2 -3.38 -40.20 -1.73
CA THR A 2 -4.01 -38.92 -2.06
C THR A 2 -3.97 -38.00 -0.83
N GLN A 3 -4.00 -36.68 -1.05
CA GLN A 3 -3.96 -35.66 0.04
C GLN A 3 -5.08 -35.80 1.08
N LEU A 4 -6.15 -36.57 0.80
CA LEU A 4 -7.21 -36.85 1.78
C LEU A 4 -6.82 -37.92 2.82
N GLU A 5 -5.87 -38.80 2.53
CA GLU A 5 -5.54 -39.93 3.44
C GLU A 5 -4.56 -39.54 4.55
N LEU A 6 -3.80 -38.44 4.38
CA LEU A 6 -2.88 -37.95 5.41
C LEU A 6 -3.59 -37.19 6.55
N TYR A 7 -4.76 -36.62 6.28
CA TYR A 7 -5.51 -35.81 7.26
C TYR A 7 -6.29 -36.67 8.27
N ALA A 8 -6.62 -37.91 7.92
CA ALA A 8 -7.42 -38.82 8.75
C ALA A 8 -6.63 -39.49 9.90
N HIS A 9 -5.30 -39.34 9.96
CA HIS A 9 -4.47 -39.94 11.01
C HIS A 9 -3.98 -38.98 12.10
N LEU A 10 -4.33 -37.69 12.04
CA LEU A 10 -3.79 -36.68 12.97
C LEU A 10 -4.82 -36.10 13.96
N VAL A 11 -6.10 -36.45 13.83
CA VAL A 11 -7.15 -35.98 14.75
C VAL A 11 -7.56 -37.11 15.68
N ASN A 12 -6.75 -37.39 16.71
CA ASN A 12 -7.23 -37.92 17.99
C ASN A 12 -6.08 -38.06 19.01
N ARG A 13 -6.05 -37.14 19.98
CA ARG A 13 -5.94 -37.36 21.45
C ARG A 13 -5.18 -36.23 22.14
N ALA A 14 -5.91 -35.42 22.90
CA ALA A 14 -5.49 -34.95 24.22
C ALA A 14 -6.75 -34.69 25.08
N PRO A 15 -6.72 -34.97 26.39
CA PRO A 15 -7.91 -35.26 27.18
C PRO A 15 -8.63 -34.01 27.71
N PHE A 16 -9.94 -34.13 27.81
CA PHE A 16 -10.86 -33.23 28.50
C PHE A 16 -10.48 -33.07 29.99
N ILE A 17 -10.42 -31.83 30.46
CA ILE A 17 -10.57 -31.47 31.88
C ILE A 17 -11.97 -30.86 32.02
N THR A 18 -12.81 -31.48 32.85
CA THR A 18 -14.17 -31.05 33.16
C THR A 18 -14.20 -29.91 34.19
N PRO A 19 -15.21 -29.02 34.16
CA PRO A 19 -15.34 -27.93 35.11
C PRO A 19 -16.33 -28.28 36.24
N GLU A 20 -15.81 -28.58 37.43
CA GLU A 20 -16.60 -28.49 38.66
C GLU A 20 -15.77 -27.85 39.77
N SER A 21 -16.12 -26.62 40.14
CA SER A 21 -16.20 -26.07 41.51
C SER A 21 -15.95 -24.57 41.52
N CYS A 22 -17.02 -23.78 41.36
CA CYS A 22 -17.05 -22.44 41.93
C CYS A 22 -18.51 -22.03 42.18
N THR A 23 -19.05 -22.48 43.32
CA THR A 23 -20.23 -21.89 43.95
C THR A 23 -19.79 -21.05 45.14
N LYS A 24 -20.50 -19.92 45.32
CA LYS A 24 -20.38 -18.90 46.39
C LYS A 24 -19.24 -17.92 46.13
N VAL A 25 -19.51 -16.67 45.77
CA VAL A 25 -19.95 -15.65 46.73
C VAL A 25 -21.02 -14.72 46.14
N LYS A 26 -22.17 -14.66 46.82
CA LYS A 26 -23.13 -13.55 46.73
C LYS A 26 -22.63 -12.44 47.66
N SER A 27 -22.43 -11.23 47.14
CA SER A 27 -22.59 -10.01 47.92
C SER A 27 -22.98 -8.87 47.00
N ALA A 28 -24.19 -8.37 47.22
CA ALA A 28 -24.79 -7.25 46.53
C ALA A 28 -23.99 -5.96 46.74
N ILE A 29 -23.85 -5.16 45.69
CA ILE A 29 -23.52 -3.74 45.78
C ILE A 29 -24.60 -3.00 44.97
N PRO A 30 -25.26 -1.96 45.52
CA PRO A 30 -26.49 -1.42 44.96
C PRO A 30 -26.24 -0.63 43.67
N LEU A 31 -27.17 -0.75 42.73
CA LEU A 31 -27.34 0.19 41.62
C LEU A 31 -27.62 1.59 42.19
N HIS A 32 -26.60 2.43 42.31
CA HIS A 32 -26.80 3.85 42.50
C HIS A 32 -27.25 4.45 41.18
N GLN A 33 -28.51 4.89 41.14
CA GLN A 33 -29.00 5.86 40.18
C GLN A 33 -28.09 7.10 40.21
N LEU A 34 -27.39 7.37 39.10
CA LEU A 34 -26.78 8.68 38.86
C LEU A 34 -27.76 9.51 38.04
N ASN A 35 -28.75 10.07 38.74
CA ASN A 35 -29.46 11.26 38.30
C ASN A 35 -28.65 12.48 38.78
N GLY A 36 -28.58 13.51 37.92
CA GLY A 36 -28.22 14.86 38.35
C GLY A 36 -26.79 15.28 38.02
N SER A 37 -26.67 16.00 36.90
CA SER A 37 -25.97 17.29 36.83
C SER A 37 -24.79 17.49 37.79
N THR A 38 -23.56 17.38 37.29
CA THR A 38 -22.53 18.44 37.31
C THR A 38 -21.37 17.97 36.42
N LEU A 39 -21.59 17.90 35.10
CA LEU A 39 -20.46 18.05 34.18
C LEU A 39 -20.10 19.53 34.24
N TYR A 40 -19.01 19.84 34.92
CA TYR A 40 -18.33 21.11 34.74
C TYR A 40 -18.12 21.30 33.23
N ARG A 41 -18.95 22.14 32.60
CA ARG A 41 -18.53 22.90 31.44
C ARG A 41 -17.37 23.76 31.96
N LEU A 42 -16.16 23.23 31.85
CA LEU A 42 -15.04 24.10 31.54
C LEU A 42 -15.31 24.62 30.13
N ALA A 43 -16.09 25.71 30.10
CA ALA A 43 -16.02 26.67 29.03
C ALA A 43 -14.59 27.23 29.04
N THR A 44 -13.67 26.51 28.40
CA THR A 44 -12.45 27.10 27.89
C THR A 44 -12.59 27.10 26.38
N SER A 45 -13.00 28.25 25.88
CA SER A 45 -12.91 28.72 24.51
C SER A 45 -11.45 28.75 24.01
N ASN A 46 -10.77 27.61 24.04
CA ASN A 46 -9.61 27.37 23.20
C ASN A 46 -10.11 26.55 22.02
N SER A 47 -10.87 27.19 21.11
CA SER A 47 -11.02 26.65 19.77
C SER A 47 -9.60 26.41 19.28
N ALA A 48 -9.26 25.17 18.91
CA ALA A 48 -7.94 24.89 18.37
C ALA A 48 -7.66 25.92 17.26
N THR A 49 -6.58 26.70 17.39
CA THR A 49 -6.23 27.67 16.36
C THR A 49 -5.77 26.88 15.14
N TYR A 50 -6.53 26.96 14.05
CA TYR A 50 -6.21 26.31 12.80
C TYR A 50 -6.06 27.35 11.70
N ASP A 51 -5.18 27.06 10.74
CA ASP A 51 -5.03 27.89 9.56
C ASP A 51 -5.92 27.36 8.44
N THR A 52 -6.58 28.27 7.71
CA THR A 52 -7.27 27.92 6.47
C THR A 52 -6.45 28.40 5.29
N ILE A 53 -6.07 27.48 4.40
CA ILE A 53 -5.19 27.72 3.26
C ILE A 53 -5.98 27.41 1.99
N ASN A 54 -6.15 28.40 1.11
CA ASN A 54 -6.81 28.18 -0.18
C ASN A 54 -5.78 27.68 -1.21
N CYS A 55 -6.11 26.60 -1.90
CA CYS A 55 -5.31 25.97 -2.95
C CYS A 55 -6.16 25.83 -4.21
N GLU A 56 -5.54 25.89 -5.39
CA GLU A 56 -6.23 25.54 -6.65
C GLU A 56 -6.28 24.02 -6.83
N ALA A 57 -5.21 23.33 -6.44
CA ALA A 57 -5.14 21.87 -6.39
C ALA A 57 -4.40 21.40 -5.12
N LEU A 58 -4.99 20.44 -4.41
CA LEU A 58 -4.40 19.75 -3.27
C LEU A 58 -4.07 18.31 -3.65
N ILE A 59 -2.84 17.88 -3.41
CA ILE A 59 -2.39 16.51 -3.62
C ILE A 59 -1.90 15.94 -2.29
N LEU A 60 -2.47 14.82 -1.86
CA LEU A 60 -2.09 14.11 -0.65
C LEU A 60 -1.18 12.93 -1.00
N GLY A 61 0.12 13.13 -0.86
CA GLY A 61 1.18 12.16 -1.16
C GLY A 61 2.12 12.61 -2.30
N CYS A 62 3.41 12.35 -2.14
CA CYS A 62 4.48 12.78 -3.07
C CYS A 62 5.21 11.60 -3.73
N GLY A 63 4.54 10.44 -3.87
CA GLY A 63 5.04 9.35 -4.72
C GLY A 63 4.90 9.68 -6.21
N VAL A 64 5.19 8.70 -7.08
CA VAL A 64 5.15 8.87 -8.55
C VAL A 64 3.83 9.46 -9.05
N ALA A 65 2.68 9.03 -8.52
CA ALA A 65 1.37 9.51 -8.94
C ALA A 65 1.11 10.98 -8.57
N GLY A 66 1.45 11.36 -7.33
CA GLY A 66 1.31 12.73 -6.87
C GLY A 66 2.24 13.69 -7.61
N ASN A 67 3.49 13.28 -7.83
CA ASN A 67 4.45 14.10 -8.58
C ASN A 67 4.05 14.24 -10.06
N ALA A 68 3.55 13.17 -10.69
CA ALA A 68 3.03 13.22 -12.06
C ALA A 68 1.86 14.21 -12.19
N ALA A 69 0.86 14.09 -11.32
CA ALA A 69 -0.28 15.02 -11.29
C ALA A 69 0.18 16.46 -11.04
N ALA A 70 1.09 16.67 -10.09
CA ALA A 70 1.57 18.00 -9.75
C ALA A 70 2.30 18.67 -10.92
N LEU A 71 3.27 18.00 -11.52
CA LEU A 71 4.02 18.51 -12.67
C LEU A 71 3.10 18.79 -13.86
N ARG A 72 2.15 17.87 -14.13
CA ARG A 72 1.19 18.03 -15.22
C ARG A 72 0.27 19.22 -15.02
N LEU A 73 -0.29 19.41 -13.82
CA LEU A 73 -1.11 20.57 -13.46
C LEU A 73 -0.32 21.88 -13.54
N ALA A 74 0.88 21.88 -12.96
CA ALA A 74 1.70 23.06 -12.84
C ALA A 74 2.20 23.58 -14.19
N ASN A 75 2.52 22.68 -15.13
CA ASN A 75 2.82 23.00 -16.53
C ASN A 75 1.61 23.58 -17.29
N LYS A 76 0.39 23.39 -16.79
CA LYS A 76 -0.84 24.02 -17.30
C LYS A 76 -1.19 25.32 -16.56
N GLY A 77 -0.32 25.80 -15.68
CA GLY A 77 -0.48 27.06 -14.95
C GLY A 77 -1.27 26.97 -13.64
N VAL A 78 -1.65 25.77 -13.19
CA VAL A 78 -2.37 25.57 -11.93
C VAL A 78 -1.39 25.62 -10.76
N LYS A 79 -1.75 26.33 -9.68
CA LYS A 79 -0.97 26.31 -8.43
C LYS A 79 -1.27 25.05 -7.62
N VAL A 80 -0.24 24.26 -7.34
CA VAL A 80 -0.37 22.96 -6.70
C VAL A 80 0.25 22.98 -5.31
N THR A 81 -0.49 22.49 -4.33
CA THR A 81 0.03 22.17 -2.99
C THR A 81 0.08 20.67 -2.83
N ILE A 82 1.28 20.11 -2.66
CA ILE A 82 1.49 18.70 -2.28
C ILE A 82 1.72 18.64 -0.77
N VAL A 83 0.97 17.78 -0.09
CA VAL A 83 1.13 17.48 1.33
C VAL A 83 1.59 16.03 1.47
N SER A 84 2.62 15.78 2.28
CA SER A 84 3.12 14.43 2.56
C SER A 84 3.34 14.22 4.05
N ALA A 85 2.94 13.04 4.54
CA ALA A 85 3.08 12.64 5.94
C ALA A 85 4.54 12.40 6.32
N ALA A 86 5.39 11.96 5.39
CA ALA A 86 6.80 11.74 5.63
C ALA A 86 7.56 13.07 5.82
N GLU A 87 8.67 13.06 6.56
CA GLU A 87 9.55 14.24 6.65
C GLU A 87 10.54 14.29 5.47
N ASP A 88 11.01 13.13 5.02
CA ASP A 88 11.76 12.97 3.77
C ASP A 88 10.79 12.60 2.63
N PRO A 89 10.72 13.38 1.52
CA PRO A 89 9.90 13.03 0.36
C PRO A 89 10.26 11.72 -0.31
N ASN A 90 11.49 11.23 -0.12
CA ASN A 90 11.92 9.93 -0.63
C ASN A 90 11.55 8.76 0.29
N ASN A 91 10.98 8.99 1.48
CA ASN A 91 10.47 7.91 2.30
C ASN A 91 9.07 7.47 1.81
N CYS A 92 9.01 6.83 0.63
CA CYS A 92 7.80 6.32 0.02
C CYS A 92 8.07 5.06 -0.81
N ALA A 93 7.03 4.26 -1.10
CA ALA A 93 7.17 3.02 -1.85
C ALA A 93 7.77 3.22 -3.26
N THR A 94 7.53 4.39 -3.88
CA THR A 94 8.16 4.75 -5.16
C THR A 94 9.69 4.71 -5.07
N TYR A 95 10.29 5.26 -4.02
CA TYR A 95 11.74 5.29 -3.84
C TYR A 95 12.34 3.89 -3.68
N TYR A 96 11.65 3.01 -2.94
CA TYR A 96 12.13 1.66 -2.66
C TYR A 96 11.84 0.64 -3.77
N ALA A 97 11.19 1.04 -4.87
CA ALA A 97 10.98 0.16 -6.01
C ALA A 97 12.33 -0.25 -6.65
N GLN A 98 12.53 -1.54 -6.90
CA GLN A 98 13.82 -2.08 -7.38
C GLN A 98 13.80 -2.34 -8.89
N GLY A 99 12.89 -3.22 -9.34
CA GLY A 99 12.84 -3.79 -10.69
C GLY A 99 12.89 -2.77 -11.81
N GLY A 100 11.75 -2.19 -12.17
CA GLY A 100 11.77 -1.07 -13.11
C GLY A 100 10.39 -0.50 -13.44
N ILE A 101 10.31 0.13 -14.61
CA ILE A 101 9.08 0.65 -15.17
C ILE A 101 8.93 0.20 -16.63
N ILE A 102 7.73 -0.23 -16.98
CA ILE A 102 7.41 -0.66 -18.35
C ILE A 102 7.52 0.53 -19.31
N TYR A 103 8.17 0.28 -20.43
CA TYR A 103 8.37 1.18 -21.56
C TYR A 103 8.06 0.43 -22.87
N LYS A 104 8.65 0.85 -24.00
CA LYS A 104 8.52 0.20 -25.31
C LYS A 104 9.82 -0.48 -25.72
N SER A 105 9.73 -1.70 -26.28
CA SER A 105 10.82 -2.34 -27.05
C SER A 105 10.47 -2.32 -28.55
N GLY A 106 11.47 -2.58 -29.41
CA GLY A 106 11.28 -2.52 -30.86
C GLY A 106 10.28 -3.54 -31.42
N ASP A 107 10.04 -4.63 -30.70
CA ASP A 107 9.11 -5.71 -31.04
C ASP A 107 7.89 -5.79 -30.11
N ASP A 108 7.69 -4.76 -29.28
CA ASP A 108 6.56 -4.67 -28.36
C ASP A 108 5.33 -4.03 -29.00
N THR A 109 4.14 -4.40 -28.52
CA THR A 109 2.88 -3.75 -28.89
C THR A 109 1.99 -3.63 -27.64
N PRO A 110 1.05 -2.65 -27.61
CA PRO A 110 0.07 -2.57 -26.54
C PRO A 110 -0.71 -3.87 -26.34
N ALA A 111 -1.01 -4.62 -27.41
CA ALA A 111 -1.71 -5.90 -27.32
C ALA A 111 -0.89 -6.97 -26.58
N LEU A 112 0.43 -7.03 -26.79
CA LEU A 112 1.32 -7.95 -26.08
C LEU A 112 1.41 -7.60 -24.59
N LEU A 113 1.49 -6.29 -24.26
CA LEU A 113 1.45 -5.84 -22.88
C LEU A 113 0.13 -6.20 -22.21
N SER A 114 -1.00 -5.91 -22.86
CA SER A 114 -2.33 -6.22 -22.35
C SER A 114 -2.47 -7.71 -22.07
N SER A 115 -1.96 -8.58 -22.95
CA SER A 115 -1.97 -10.02 -22.74
C SER A 115 -1.22 -10.45 -21.48
N ASP A 116 -0.05 -9.85 -21.21
CA ASP A 116 0.72 -10.13 -20.00
C ASP A 116 -0.02 -9.65 -18.74
N VAL A 117 -0.64 -8.47 -18.78
CA VAL A 117 -1.43 -7.93 -17.67
C VAL A 117 -2.66 -8.78 -17.39
N HIS A 118 -3.41 -9.19 -18.41
CA HIS A 118 -4.59 -10.07 -18.25
C HIS A 118 -4.23 -11.43 -17.67
N ARG A 119 -3.11 -12.01 -18.14
CA ARG A 119 -2.61 -13.29 -17.62
C ARG A 119 -2.24 -13.15 -16.14
N ALA A 120 -1.55 -12.08 -15.76
CA ALA A 120 -1.16 -11.84 -14.37
C ALA A 120 -2.37 -11.57 -13.46
N GLY A 121 -3.36 -10.79 -13.90
CA GLY A 121 -4.51 -10.36 -13.10
C GLY A 121 -5.62 -11.40 -12.91
N ALA A 122 -5.38 -12.64 -13.30
CA ALA A 122 -6.24 -13.80 -13.05
C ALA A 122 -7.70 -13.63 -13.52
N GLY A 123 -7.89 -12.96 -14.66
CA GLY A 123 -9.21 -12.82 -15.30
C GLY A 123 -10.14 -11.77 -14.68
N VAL A 124 -9.65 -10.94 -13.76
CA VAL A 124 -10.44 -9.90 -13.07
C VAL A 124 -10.06 -8.48 -13.51
N CYS A 125 -9.16 -8.34 -14.49
CA CYS A 125 -8.76 -7.02 -14.99
C CYS A 125 -9.93 -6.32 -15.70
N ASP A 126 -9.93 -4.99 -15.66
CA ASP A 126 -10.74 -4.15 -16.55
C ASP A 126 -10.01 -3.94 -17.88
N ASP A 127 -10.58 -4.47 -18.96
CA ASP A 127 -9.98 -4.42 -20.30
C ASP A 127 -9.65 -3.00 -20.78
N ILE A 128 -10.49 -2.02 -20.43
CA ILE A 128 -10.30 -0.63 -20.89
C ILE A 128 -9.17 0.02 -20.09
N ALA A 129 -9.07 -0.25 -18.79
CA ALA A 129 -7.95 0.21 -17.97
C ALA A 129 -6.61 -0.40 -18.43
N VAL A 130 -6.60 -1.70 -18.77
CA VAL A 130 -5.42 -2.39 -19.31
C VAL A 130 -4.97 -1.77 -20.63
N GLN A 131 -5.90 -1.57 -21.57
CA GLN A 131 -5.60 -0.92 -22.86
C GLN A 131 -5.09 0.51 -22.67
N LYS A 132 -5.72 1.30 -21.79
CA LYS A 132 -5.28 2.65 -21.48
C LYS A 132 -3.83 2.68 -21.00
N LEU A 133 -3.46 1.83 -20.04
CA LEU A 133 -2.08 1.74 -19.56
C LEU A 133 -1.13 1.32 -20.69
N ALA A 134 -1.51 0.30 -21.46
CA ALA A 134 -0.64 -0.24 -22.50
C ALA A 134 -0.37 0.75 -23.65
N ILE A 135 -1.32 1.64 -23.92
CA ILE A 135 -1.20 2.68 -24.96
C ILE A 135 -0.50 3.93 -24.40
N GLU A 136 -1.02 4.50 -23.32
CA GLU A 136 -0.54 5.80 -22.82
C GLU A 136 0.74 5.68 -21.97
N GLY A 137 0.99 4.53 -21.37
CA GLY A 137 2.09 4.33 -20.43
C GLY A 137 3.46 4.75 -20.97
N PRO A 138 3.93 4.18 -22.09
CA PRO A 138 5.22 4.53 -22.67
C PRO A 138 5.37 6.02 -22.98
N GLU A 139 4.30 6.68 -23.42
CA GLU A 139 4.30 8.13 -23.67
C GLU A 139 4.46 8.93 -22.36
N ARG A 140 3.83 8.48 -21.26
CA ARG A 140 4.02 9.13 -19.95
C ARG A 140 5.42 8.95 -19.40
N VAL A 141 6.08 7.83 -19.69
CA VAL A 141 7.48 7.61 -19.34
C VAL A 141 8.38 8.58 -20.08
N GLU A 142 8.17 8.77 -21.39
CA GLU A 142 8.92 9.75 -22.19
C GLU A 142 8.74 11.17 -21.63
N GLU A 143 7.49 11.62 -21.55
CA GLU A 143 7.19 12.99 -21.14
C GLU A 143 7.69 13.30 -19.73
N LEU A 144 7.32 12.47 -18.75
CA LEU A 144 7.58 12.81 -17.35
C LEU A 144 8.94 12.36 -16.85
N LEU A 145 9.38 11.16 -17.23
CA LEU A 145 10.61 10.59 -16.66
C LEU A 145 11.84 10.94 -17.48
N LEU A 146 11.75 10.96 -18.81
CA LEU A 146 12.90 11.27 -19.66
C LEU A 146 13.05 12.77 -19.91
N ASP A 147 11.97 13.47 -20.27
CA ASP A 147 12.06 14.87 -20.67
C ASP A 147 12.01 15.83 -19.48
N VAL A 148 11.03 15.67 -18.59
CA VAL A 148 10.83 16.56 -17.43
C VAL A 148 11.78 16.22 -16.28
N ALA A 149 11.70 15.02 -15.73
CA ALA A 149 12.49 14.63 -14.55
C ALA A 149 13.92 14.24 -14.90
N LYS A 150 14.21 13.85 -16.15
CA LYS A 150 15.54 13.43 -16.62
C LYS A 150 16.14 12.28 -15.81
N VAL A 151 15.32 11.27 -15.54
CA VAL A 151 15.71 10.07 -14.78
C VAL A 151 16.89 9.37 -15.47
N PRO A 152 17.99 9.09 -14.75
CA PRO A 152 19.22 8.56 -15.35
C PRO A 152 19.18 7.03 -15.48
N PHE A 153 18.26 6.48 -16.28
CA PHE A 153 18.16 5.04 -16.56
C PHE A 153 19.46 4.46 -17.15
N THR A 154 19.66 3.16 -16.98
CA THR A 154 20.80 2.42 -17.56
C THR A 154 20.78 2.52 -19.08
N ARG A 155 21.96 2.62 -19.68
CA ARG A 155 22.17 2.65 -21.13
C ARG A 155 23.06 1.49 -21.58
N ASN A 156 22.85 1.03 -22.81
CA ASN A 156 23.74 0.08 -23.48
C ASN A 156 25.01 0.81 -23.98
N ASP A 157 25.99 0.04 -24.47
CA ASP A 157 27.25 0.58 -25.01
C ASP A 157 27.06 1.52 -26.21
N ASP A 158 25.98 1.36 -26.97
CA ASP A 158 25.60 2.25 -28.07
C ASP A 158 24.92 3.56 -27.62
N GLY A 159 24.74 3.74 -26.31
CA GLY A 159 24.06 4.89 -25.71
C GLY A 159 22.53 4.79 -25.69
N GLY A 160 21.93 3.74 -26.26
CA GLY A 160 20.49 3.47 -26.18
C GLY A 160 20.03 3.11 -24.76
N LEU A 161 18.74 3.25 -24.47
CA LEU A 161 18.19 2.84 -23.18
C LEU A 161 18.23 1.30 -23.04
N ALA A 162 18.77 0.83 -21.92
CA ALA A 162 18.83 -0.60 -21.63
C ALA A 162 17.47 -1.09 -21.12
N LEU A 163 17.03 -2.26 -21.61
CA LEU A 163 15.79 -2.92 -21.21
C LEU A 163 16.10 -4.27 -20.56
N THR A 164 15.30 -4.65 -19.57
CA THR A 164 15.35 -5.97 -18.93
C THR A 164 14.01 -6.69 -19.06
N LEU A 165 14.04 -8.01 -18.89
CA LEU A 165 12.86 -8.87 -18.77
C LEU A 165 12.57 -9.13 -17.28
N GLU A 166 11.30 -9.09 -16.87
CA GLU A 166 10.85 -9.56 -15.55
C GLU A 166 9.88 -10.74 -15.70
N ALA A 167 9.67 -11.48 -14.61
CA ALA A 167 8.76 -12.61 -14.61
C ALA A 167 7.36 -12.23 -15.11
N SER A 168 6.74 -13.14 -15.85
CA SER A 168 5.43 -12.98 -16.48
C SER A 168 5.33 -11.93 -17.59
N HIS A 169 6.43 -11.28 -18.01
CA HIS A 169 6.50 -10.51 -19.25
C HIS A 169 6.92 -11.39 -20.42
N ASN A 170 6.41 -11.12 -21.61
CA ASN A 170 6.77 -11.83 -22.84
C ASN A 170 7.87 -11.13 -23.66
N ARG A 171 8.27 -9.90 -23.29
CA ARG A 171 9.33 -9.09 -23.93
C ARG A 171 10.13 -8.30 -22.91
N ALA A 172 11.40 -8.07 -23.21
CA ALA A 172 12.25 -7.16 -22.46
C ALA A 172 11.83 -5.71 -22.74
N ARG A 173 11.00 -5.15 -21.85
CA ARG A 173 10.35 -3.84 -22.02
C ARG A 173 10.51 -2.92 -20.81
N ILE A 174 11.38 -3.27 -19.88
CA ILE A 174 11.44 -2.63 -18.56
C ILE A 174 12.69 -1.77 -18.50
N LEU A 175 12.50 -0.45 -18.38
CA LEU A 175 13.57 0.48 -18.05
C LEU A 175 13.96 0.32 -16.59
N TYR A 176 15.26 0.32 -16.33
CA TYR A 176 15.80 0.12 -14.99
C TYR A 176 17.04 0.98 -14.72
N LYS A 177 17.40 1.12 -13.45
CA LYS A 177 18.67 1.67 -12.98
C LYS A 177 19.26 0.73 -11.94
N ALA A 178 20.14 -0.17 -12.41
CA ALA A 178 20.59 -1.33 -11.64
C ALA A 178 19.42 -1.99 -10.89
N ASP A 179 19.50 -2.15 -9.58
CA ASP A 179 18.46 -2.68 -8.69
C ASP A 179 17.76 -1.60 -7.83
N HIS A 180 17.83 -0.32 -8.24
CA HIS A 180 17.29 0.81 -7.48
C HIS A 180 16.56 1.82 -8.38
N THR A 181 15.77 1.32 -9.35
CA THR A 181 15.05 2.15 -10.31
C THR A 181 14.13 3.18 -9.65
N GLY A 182 13.43 2.77 -8.59
CA GLY A 182 12.56 3.63 -7.78
C GLY A 182 13.29 4.83 -7.17
N ARG A 183 14.52 4.62 -6.68
CA ARG A 183 15.37 5.69 -6.12
C ARG A 183 15.69 6.72 -7.19
N ALA A 184 16.08 6.27 -8.39
CA ALA A 184 16.37 7.16 -9.50
C ALA A 184 15.14 7.96 -9.94
N ILE A 185 13.97 7.33 -10.04
CA ILE A 185 12.70 7.99 -10.39
C ILE A 185 12.29 9.00 -9.31
N SER A 186 12.19 8.56 -8.06
CA SER A 186 11.73 9.37 -6.93
C SER A 186 12.57 10.63 -6.75
N THR A 187 13.89 10.48 -6.70
CA THR A 187 14.81 11.61 -6.50
C THR A 187 14.71 12.63 -7.63
N SER A 188 14.66 12.17 -8.89
CA SER A 188 14.57 13.04 -10.06
C SER A 188 13.22 13.76 -10.15
N MET A 189 12.10 13.07 -9.88
CA MET A 189 10.78 13.69 -9.88
C MET A 189 10.61 14.71 -8.74
N ILE A 190 11.10 14.39 -7.54
CA ILE A 190 11.08 15.34 -6.41
C ILE A 190 11.92 16.58 -6.72
N GLN A 191 13.06 16.42 -7.41
CA GLN A 191 13.85 17.55 -7.87
C GLN A 191 13.06 18.41 -8.85
N ALA A 192 12.45 17.81 -9.88
CA ALA A 192 11.60 18.54 -10.83
C ALA A 192 10.42 19.26 -10.16
N VAL A 193 9.80 18.64 -9.15
CA VAL A 193 8.73 19.25 -8.35
C VAL A 193 9.23 20.47 -7.57
N ARG A 194 10.41 20.38 -6.94
CA ARG A 194 11.00 21.49 -6.17
C ARG A 194 11.42 22.65 -7.05
N ASP A 195 11.86 22.36 -8.27
CA ASP A 195 12.33 23.38 -9.22
C ASP A 195 11.16 24.09 -9.93
N HIS A 196 9.94 23.59 -9.82
CA HIS A 196 8.78 24.16 -10.50
C HIS A 196 8.11 25.29 -9.68
N PRO A 197 7.99 26.52 -10.22
CA PRO A 197 7.55 27.70 -9.43
C PRO A 197 6.08 27.67 -8.99
N ASN A 198 5.23 26.90 -9.66
CA ASN A 198 3.81 26.75 -9.30
C ASN A 198 3.53 25.59 -8.31
N ILE A 199 4.56 24.89 -7.82
CA ILE A 199 4.36 23.76 -6.90
C ILE A 199 4.95 24.10 -5.52
N VAL A 200 4.15 23.85 -4.48
CA VAL A 200 4.59 23.89 -3.09
C VAL A 200 4.56 22.48 -2.52
N LEU A 201 5.71 21.97 -2.09
CA LEU A 201 5.83 20.66 -1.45
C LEU A 201 5.97 20.82 0.07
N LEU A 202 4.99 20.33 0.82
CA LEU A 202 4.90 20.43 2.27
C LEU A 202 5.04 19.05 2.93
N MET A 203 6.19 18.85 3.59
CA MET A 203 6.50 17.61 4.30
C MET A 203 6.00 17.62 5.75
N GLY A 204 5.99 16.44 6.39
CA GLY A 204 5.67 16.28 7.80
C GLY A 204 4.23 16.63 8.17
N ARG A 205 3.27 16.40 7.26
CA ARG A 205 1.86 16.74 7.42
C ARG A 205 0.96 15.56 7.05
N SER A 206 0.19 15.07 8.01
CA SER A 206 -0.72 13.94 7.80
C SER A 206 -2.15 14.45 7.64
N ALA A 207 -2.82 14.07 6.55
CA ALA A 207 -4.24 14.28 6.40
C ALA A 207 -5.01 13.29 7.29
N PHE A 208 -5.98 13.78 8.06
CA PHE A 208 -6.75 12.95 8.98
C PHE A 208 -8.26 12.97 8.70
N GLU A 209 -8.74 13.96 7.94
CA GLU A 209 -10.13 13.99 7.49
C GLU A 209 -10.25 14.69 6.13
N LEU A 210 -11.12 14.18 5.25
CA LEU A 210 -11.56 14.90 4.05
C LEU A 210 -12.73 15.80 4.40
N VAL A 211 -12.76 16.99 3.82
CA VAL A 211 -13.86 17.93 4.04
C VAL A 211 -14.82 17.86 2.87
N THR A 212 -16.09 17.60 3.14
CA THR A 212 -17.17 17.60 2.14
C THR A 212 -18.16 18.73 2.40
N ASN A 213 -18.73 19.30 1.33
CA ASN A 213 -19.80 20.29 1.41
C ASN A 213 -21.18 19.63 1.53
N GLU A 214 -22.24 20.43 1.63
CA GLU A 214 -23.62 19.93 1.75
C GLU A 214 -24.11 19.15 0.53
N ALA A 215 -23.50 19.35 -0.64
CA ALA A 215 -23.77 18.59 -1.86
C ALA A 215 -22.96 17.28 -1.94
N GLY A 216 -22.15 16.97 -0.92
CA GLY A 216 -21.30 15.79 -0.86
C GLY A 216 -20.02 15.89 -1.69
N GLU A 217 -19.64 17.09 -2.16
CA GLU A 217 -18.40 17.29 -2.91
C GLU A 217 -17.23 17.48 -1.94
N CYS A 218 -16.10 16.85 -2.23
CA CYS A 218 -14.85 17.09 -1.52
C CYS A 218 -14.32 18.49 -1.85
N VAL A 219 -14.06 19.28 -0.81
CA VAL A 219 -13.60 20.67 -0.89
C VAL A 219 -12.26 20.88 -0.20
N GLY A 220 -11.52 19.80 0.07
CA GLY A 220 -10.21 19.84 0.70
C GLY A 220 -10.00 18.79 1.78
N ALA A 221 -9.01 19.02 2.63
CA ALA A 221 -8.64 18.11 3.71
C ALA A 221 -8.15 18.86 4.96
N LEU A 222 -8.36 18.23 6.12
CA LEU A 222 -7.78 18.63 7.39
C LEU A 222 -6.49 17.86 7.61
N THR A 223 -5.46 18.57 8.05
CA THR A 223 -4.12 18.02 8.25
C THR A 223 -3.55 18.41 9.60
N ILE A 224 -2.60 17.62 10.07
CA ILE A 224 -1.80 17.90 11.26
C ILE A 224 -0.31 17.80 10.93
N SER A 225 0.47 18.81 11.30
CA SER A 225 1.93 18.81 11.11
C SER A 225 2.67 18.05 12.22
N THR A 226 3.96 17.75 12.01
CA THR A 226 4.84 17.18 13.04
C THR A 226 5.00 18.07 14.28
N GLN A 227 4.70 19.37 14.16
CA GLN A 227 4.66 20.33 15.27
C GLN A 227 3.27 20.42 15.94
N GLY A 228 2.31 19.58 15.53
CA GLY A 228 0.94 19.57 16.07
C GLY A 228 0.05 20.69 15.55
N LYS A 229 0.46 21.39 14.48
CA LYS A 229 -0.35 22.46 13.89
C LYS A 229 -1.48 21.88 13.05
N LEU A 230 -2.71 22.33 13.31
CA LEU A 230 -3.89 21.98 12.52
C LEU A 230 -4.06 22.94 11.34
N GLU A 231 -4.26 22.40 10.14
CA GLU A 231 -4.41 23.19 8.92
C GLU A 231 -5.55 22.61 8.06
N TYR A 232 -6.41 23.49 7.55
CA TYR A 232 -7.44 23.18 6.56
C TYR A 232 -7.00 23.66 5.18
N TYR A 233 -6.68 22.72 4.29
CA TYR A 233 -6.38 23.00 2.89
C TYR A 233 -7.68 22.94 2.10
N ARG A 234 -8.19 24.08 1.67
CA ARG A 234 -9.38 24.22 0.83
C ARG A 234 -9.00 24.11 -0.64
N ALA A 235 -9.55 23.14 -1.36
CA ALA A 235 -9.25 22.95 -2.76
C ALA A 235 -10.47 22.40 -3.53
N PRO A 236 -10.75 22.90 -4.75
CA PRO A 236 -11.76 22.33 -5.64
C PRO A 236 -11.32 20.99 -6.26
N PHE A 237 -10.03 20.68 -6.19
CA PHE A 237 -9.42 19.43 -6.62
C PHE A 237 -8.59 18.88 -5.47
N THR A 238 -8.96 17.68 -4.99
CA THR A 238 -8.17 16.93 -4.02
C THR A 238 -7.82 15.58 -4.61
N LEU A 239 -6.53 15.28 -4.75
CA LEU A 239 -6.03 13.99 -5.23
C LEU A 239 -5.45 13.17 -4.07
N LEU A 240 -5.96 11.96 -3.87
CA LEU A 240 -5.33 10.94 -3.04
C LEU A 240 -4.22 10.25 -3.84
N ALA A 241 -2.99 10.38 -3.36
CA ALA A 241 -1.79 9.71 -3.89
C ALA A 241 -0.96 9.10 -2.73
N THR A 242 -1.66 8.56 -1.73
CA THR A 242 -1.11 8.22 -0.39
C THR A 242 -0.42 6.87 -0.30
N GLY A 243 -0.34 6.10 -1.39
CA GLY A 243 0.21 4.75 -1.38
C GLY A 243 -0.73 3.70 -0.79
N GLY A 244 -0.17 2.51 -0.50
CA GLY A 244 -0.92 1.31 -0.13
C GLY A 244 -1.14 1.07 1.37
N VAL A 245 -1.27 -0.21 1.69
CA VAL A 245 -1.74 -0.72 3.00
C VAL A 245 -0.74 -1.65 3.69
N GLY A 246 0.49 -1.79 3.21
CA GLY A 246 1.42 -2.81 3.69
C GLY A 246 1.64 -2.81 5.20
N ASP A 247 1.65 -1.63 5.84
CA ASP A 247 1.91 -1.46 7.28
C ASP A 247 0.72 -1.88 8.17
N VAL A 248 -0.41 -2.32 7.59
CA VAL A 248 -1.49 -3.00 8.34
C VAL A 248 -1.25 -4.49 8.50
N TYR A 249 -0.15 -5.03 7.97
CA TYR A 249 0.27 -6.43 8.09
C TYR A 249 1.56 -6.55 8.91
N LYS A 250 1.71 -7.65 9.66
CA LYS A 250 2.92 -7.95 10.45
C LYS A 250 4.20 -7.97 9.61
N ASN A 251 4.19 -8.63 8.45
CA ASN A 251 5.32 -8.65 7.52
C ASN A 251 4.96 -7.79 6.31
N THR A 252 5.75 -6.75 6.04
CA THR A 252 5.60 -5.92 4.86
C THR A 252 6.94 -5.45 4.31
N SER A 253 7.01 -5.31 2.98
CA SER A 253 8.10 -4.65 2.27
C SER A 253 7.87 -3.14 2.07
N ASN A 254 6.73 -2.62 2.52
CA ASN A 254 6.40 -1.20 2.41
C ASN A 254 7.17 -0.39 3.46
N PRO A 255 7.49 0.89 3.18
CA PRO A 255 8.00 1.79 4.19
C PRO A 255 7.00 1.97 5.34
N GLU A 256 7.51 2.39 6.49
CA GLU A 256 6.68 2.76 7.62
C GLU A 256 5.65 3.84 7.24
N GLY A 257 4.42 3.68 7.74
CA GLY A 257 3.35 4.64 7.49
C GLY A 257 2.46 4.30 6.29
N ALA A 258 2.74 3.24 5.53
CA ALA A 258 1.85 2.72 4.48
C ALA A 258 0.60 2.03 5.07
N ARG A 259 -0.24 2.80 5.76
CA ARG A 259 -1.35 2.35 6.62
C ARG A 259 -2.73 2.47 5.95
N GLY A 260 -2.78 2.69 4.64
CA GLY A 260 -4.04 2.88 3.92
C GLY A 260 -4.76 4.20 4.25
N GLU A 261 -4.02 5.28 4.48
CA GLU A 261 -4.58 6.57 4.88
C GLU A 261 -5.64 7.09 3.90
N GLY A 262 -5.32 7.16 2.60
CA GLY A 262 -6.27 7.60 1.59
C GLY A 262 -7.49 6.70 1.44
N ILE A 263 -7.34 5.38 1.64
CA ILE A 263 -8.47 4.44 1.66
C ILE A 263 -9.41 4.75 2.81
N ALA A 264 -8.87 4.92 4.02
CA ALA A 264 -9.66 5.22 5.21
C ALA A 264 -10.36 6.59 5.11
N LEU A 265 -9.65 7.59 4.58
CA LEU A 265 -10.19 8.93 4.31
C LEU A 265 -11.34 8.87 3.30
N ALA A 266 -11.12 8.20 2.16
CA ALA A 266 -12.12 8.05 1.11
C ALA A 266 -13.36 7.28 1.61
N ALA A 267 -13.16 6.19 2.36
CA ALA A 267 -14.25 5.41 2.94
C ALA A 267 -15.12 6.25 3.90
N ARG A 268 -14.50 7.06 4.77
CA ARG A 268 -15.24 7.97 5.66
C ARG A 268 -15.98 9.07 4.90
N ALA A 269 -15.42 9.53 3.78
CA ALA A 269 -16.08 10.47 2.88
C ALA A 269 -17.20 9.84 2.03
N GLY A 270 -17.40 8.51 2.10
CA GLY A 270 -18.43 7.79 1.35
C GLY A 270 -18.01 7.40 -0.08
N ALA A 271 -16.72 7.43 -0.40
CA ALA A 271 -16.22 6.93 -1.67
C ALA A 271 -16.37 5.40 -1.76
N LYS A 272 -16.67 4.92 -2.97
CA LYS A 272 -16.70 3.48 -3.25
C LYS A 272 -15.27 2.92 -3.21
N LEU A 273 -15.14 1.75 -2.58
CA LEU A 273 -13.92 0.96 -2.59
C LEU A 273 -14.16 -0.28 -3.46
N LYS A 274 -13.11 -0.76 -4.12
CA LYS A 274 -13.18 -1.93 -5.01
C LYS A 274 -11.97 -2.82 -4.80
N ASN A 275 -12.17 -4.12 -4.98
CA ASN A 275 -11.10 -5.12 -5.00
C ASN A 275 -10.24 -5.17 -3.72
N MET A 276 -10.80 -4.73 -2.59
CA MET A 276 -10.07 -4.52 -1.34
C MET A 276 -9.40 -5.80 -0.81
N GLN A 277 -9.94 -6.98 -1.12
CA GLN A 277 -9.42 -8.29 -0.74
C GLN A 277 -8.10 -8.69 -1.44
N TYR A 278 -7.75 -8.05 -2.56
CA TYR A 278 -6.58 -8.38 -3.37
C TYR A 278 -5.34 -7.62 -2.92
N VAL A 279 -4.71 -8.12 -1.86
CA VAL A 279 -3.37 -7.69 -1.42
C VAL A 279 -2.35 -8.70 -1.94
N GLN A 280 -1.35 -8.22 -2.68
CA GLN A 280 -0.24 -9.04 -3.17
C GLN A 280 0.82 -9.17 -2.08
N PHE A 281 1.23 -10.41 -1.85
CA PHE A 281 2.35 -10.74 -0.97
C PHE A 281 3.55 -11.11 -1.83
N HIS A 282 4.65 -10.38 -1.68
CA HIS A 282 5.89 -10.74 -2.35
C HIS A 282 6.48 -11.97 -1.66
N PRO A 283 6.93 -12.99 -2.41
CA PRO A 283 7.41 -14.24 -1.82
C PRO A 283 8.73 -14.09 -1.07
N THR A 284 9.64 -13.25 -1.60
CA THR A 284 11.01 -13.14 -1.10
C THR A 284 11.27 -11.76 -0.53
N THR A 285 11.26 -11.67 0.81
CA THR A 285 11.80 -10.52 1.54
C THR A 285 12.79 -11.00 2.57
N LEU A 286 13.89 -10.27 2.75
CA LEU A 286 14.95 -10.63 3.67
C LEU A 286 14.39 -10.69 5.10
N TYR A 287 14.65 -11.82 5.75
CA TYR A 287 14.28 -12.05 7.13
C TYR A 287 15.48 -11.84 8.03
N ILE A 288 15.49 -10.69 8.70
CA ILE A 288 16.32 -10.45 9.87
C ILE A 288 15.38 -10.31 11.07
N PRO A 289 15.64 -10.98 12.20
CA PRO A 289 14.86 -10.79 13.42
C PRO A 289 14.72 -9.31 13.77
N ASP A 290 13.50 -8.91 14.15
CA ASP A 290 13.17 -7.56 14.62
C ASP A 290 13.41 -6.39 13.64
N GLU A 291 13.85 -6.65 12.40
CA GLU A 291 13.96 -5.63 11.35
C GLU A 291 12.76 -5.62 10.39
N ARG A 292 12.50 -4.48 9.76
CA ARG A 292 11.54 -4.40 8.64
C ARG A 292 12.02 -5.26 7.48
N ARG A 293 11.07 -5.82 6.73
CA ARG A 293 11.40 -6.73 5.62
C ARG A 293 11.93 -5.94 4.43
N PHE A 294 13.15 -6.24 4.04
CA PHE A 294 13.74 -5.69 2.83
C PHE A 294 13.38 -6.56 1.63
N LEU A 295 12.89 -5.95 0.55
CA LEU A 295 12.50 -6.67 -0.65
C LEU A 295 13.75 -7.29 -1.31
N LEU A 296 13.71 -8.58 -1.62
CA LEU A 296 14.66 -9.21 -2.53
C LEU A 296 13.97 -9.37 -3.88
N THR A 297 14.40 -8.60 -4.88
CA THR A 297 13.75 -8.51 -6.19
C THR A 297 13.45 -9.88 -6.80
N GLU A 298 12.28 -9.99 -7.44
CA GLU A 298 11.89 -11.16 -8.23
C GLU A 298 12.88 -11.47 -9.36
N ALA A 299 13.64 -10.46 -9.82
CA ALA A 299 14.69 -10.67 -10.80
C ALA A 299 15.74 -11.69 -10.32
N LEU A 300 16.00 -11.84 -9.01
CA LEU A 300 16.91 -12.88 -8.51
C LEU A 300 16.45 -14.29 -8.93
N ARG A 301 15.15 -14.59 -8.77
CA ARG A 301 14.58 -15.88 -9.22
C ARG A 301 14.57 -16.00 -10.74
N GLY A 302 14.31 -14.89 -11.44
CA GLY A 302 14.38 -14.83 -12.90
C GLY A 302 15.79 -15.13 -13.46
N GLU A 303 16.82 -14.78 -12.69
CA GLU A 303 18.23 -15.02 -13.01
C GLU A 303 18.75 -16.33 -12.36
N GLY A 304 17.86 -17.25 -11.97
CA GLY A 304 18.23 -18.60 -11.54
C GLY A 304 18.25 -18.86 -10.04
N ALA A 305 17.99 -17.88 -9.18
CA ALA A 305 18.00 -18.10 -7.73
C ALA A 305 16.97 -19.17 -7.30
N ILE A 306 17.40 -20.07 -6.41
CA ILE A 306 16.70 -21.30 -6.00
C ILE A 306 16.11 -21.13 -4.59
N LEU A 307 14.88 -21.58 -4.36
CA LEU A 307 14.29 -21.60 -3.03
C LEU A 307 14.69 -22.87 -2.28
N ARG A 308 15.34 -22.70 -1.12
CA ARG A 308 15.84 -23.79 -0.28
C ARG A 308 15.24 -23.77 1.12
N ASN A 309 15.04 -24.95 1.69
CA ASN A 309 14.77 -25.08 3.11
C ASN A 309 16.07 -25.15 3.92
N LYS A 310 15.98 -25.29 5.25
CA LYS A 310 17.14 -25.31 6.15
C LYS A 310 18.13 -26.46 5.90
N SER A 311 17.69 -27.57 5.33
CA SER A 311 18.59 -28.68 4.96
C SER A 311 19.29 -28.46 3.61
N GLY A 312 18.96 -27.38 2.90
CA GLY A 312 19.47 -27.07 1.57
C GLY A 312 18.67 -27.70 0.43
N HIS A 313 17.56 -28.38 0.71
CA HIS A 313 16.70 -28.98 -0.32
C HIS A 313 15.96 -27.92 -1.14
N ALA A 314 15.98 -28.06 -2.46
CA ALA A 314 15.26 -27.18 -3.39
C ALA A 314 13.80 -27.62 -3.49
N PHE A 315 12.91 -26.93 -2.78
CA PHE A 315 11.56 -27.44 -2.49
C PHE A 315 10.47 -26.88 -3.42
N ALA A 316 10.71 -25.79 -4.15
CA ALA A 316 9.64 -25.11 -4.89
C ALA A 316 8.93 -26.03 -5.91
N LYS A 317 9.69 -26.93 -6.56
CA LYS A 317 9.16 -27.91 -7.52
C LYS A 317 8.36 -29.05 -6.90
N ASP A 318 8.46 -29.24 -5.59
CA ASP A 318 7.60 -30.18 -4.86
C ASP A 318 6.16 -29.66 -4.78
N TYR A 319 5.97 -28.34 -4.89
CA TYR A 319 4.68 -27.67 -4.77
C TYR A 319 4.09 -27.23 -6.12
N HIS A 320 4.92 -26.83 -7.09
CA HIS A 320 4.45 -26.33 -8.38
C HIS A 320 5.44 -26.65 -9.52
N PRO A 321 4.99 -27.06 -10.72
CA PRO A 321 5.88 -27.41 -11.83
C PRO A 321 6.80 -26.26 -12.26
N ASP A 322 6.30 -25.02 -12.23
CA ASP A 322 7.10 -23.82 -12.55
C ASP A 322 8.08 -23.41 -11.44
N GLY A 323 8.05 -24.07 -10.28
CA GLY A 323 8.97 -23.83 -9.16
C GLY A 323 9.07 -22.35 -8.76
N GLU A 324 10.30 -21.84 -8.78
CA GLU A 324 10.66 -20.45 -8.43
C GLU A 324 10.03 -19.41 -9.37
N LEU A 325 9.64 -19.81 -10.58
CA LEU A 325 9.04 -18.94 -11.60
C LEU A 325 7.50 -19.00 -11.59
N ALA A 326 6.89 -19.74 -10.66
CA ALA A 326 5.45 -19.71 -10.47
C ALA A 326 4.96 -18.28 -10.09
N PRO A 327 3.65 -17.98 -10.26
CA PRO A 327 3.08 -16.70 -9.86
C PRO A 327 3.35 -16.36 -8.38
N ARG A 328 3.51 -15.06 -8.07
CA ARG A 328 3.90 -14.57 -6.74
C ARG A 328 3.04 -15.12 -5.60
N ASP A 329 1.72 -15.17 -5.80
CA ASP A 329 0.78 -15.65 -4.81
C ASP A 329 0.97 -17.15 -4.53
N VAL A 330 1.30 -17.95 -5.56
CA VAL A 330 1.66 -19.37 -5.43
C VAL A 330 2.98 -19.53 -4.67
N VAL A 331 4.02 -18.77 -5.05
CA VAL A 331 5.33 -18.84 -4.41
C VAL A 331 5.27 -18.39 -2.94
N ALA A 332 4.48 -17.36 -2.63
CA ALA A 332 4.28 -16.94 -1.24
C ALA A 332 3.62 -18.06 -0.40
N ARG A 333 2.62 -18.75 -0.94
CA ARG A 333 1.95 -19.86 -0.24
C ARG A 333 2.84 -21.09 -0.07
N LEU A 334 3.65 -21.46 -1.08
CA LEU A 334 4.57 -22.60 -0.93
C LEU A 334 5.66 -22.34 0.12
N ILE A 335 6.14 -21.09 0.22
CA ILE A 335 7.12 -20.73 1.26
C ILE A 335 6.47 -20.85 2.64
N LEU A 336 5.24 -20.35 2.84
CA LEU A 336 4.53 -20.50 4.11
C LEU A 336 4.26 -21.97 4.46
N ALA A 337 3.87 -22.79 3.48
CA ALA A 337 3.63 -24.21 3.69
C ALA A 337 4.91 -24.97 4.06
N GLU A 338 6.06 -24.65 3.44
CA GLU A 338 7.33 -25.25 3.81
C GLU A 338 7.83 -24.73 5.17
N MET A 339 7.63 -23.45 5.51
CA MET A 339 7.90 -22.91 6.85
C MET A 339 7.13 -23.66 7.95
N GLU A 340 5.83 -23.88 7.74
CA GLU A 340 4.99 -24.65 8.67
C GLU A 340 5.43 -26.11 8.77
N LYS A 341 5.72 -26.75 7.64
CA LYS A 341 6.19 -28.14 7.58
C LYS A 341 7.53 -28.35 8.29
N GLN A 342 8.43 -27.38 8.23
CA GLN A 342 9.76 -27.46 8.84
C GLN A 342 9.80 -26.91 10.28
N ASP A 343 8.74 -26.24 10.74
CA ASP A 343 8.72 -25.46 11.98
C ASP A 343 9.86 -24.43 12.05
N GLU A 344 10.06 -23.68 10.95
CA GLU A 344 11.14 -22.70 10.83
C GLU A 344 10.59 -21.28 10.52
N PRO A 345 11.22 -20.22 11.05
CA PRO A 345 10.74 -18.84 10.89
C PRO A 345 10.96 -18.27 9.48
N CYS A 346 11.76 -18.91 8.65
CA CYS A 346 12.08 -18.49 7.29
C CYS A 346 12.53 -19.67 6.41
N MET A 347 12.48 -19.48 5.10
CA MET A 347 13.18 -20.31 4.11
C MET A 347 14.39 -19.55 3.58
N TYR A 348 15.06 -20.04 2.53
CA TYR A 348 16.27 -19.43 2.00
C TYR A 348 16.20 -19.24 0.49
N LEU A 349 16.81 -18.17 -0.01
CA LEU A 349 17.01 -17.90 -1.44
C LEU A 349 18.50 -18.01 -1.76
N ASP A 350 18.83 -18.88 -2.71
CA ASP A 350 20.20 -19.23 -3.09
C ASP A 350 20.51 -18.78 -4.52
N ILE A 351 21.50 -17.89 -4.67
CA ILE A 351 22.08 -17.50 -5.96
C ILE A 351 23.60 -17.77 -6.02
N THR A 352 24.14 -18.56 -5.09
CA THR A 352 25.60 -18.76 -4.94
C THR A 352 26.23 -19.56 -6.08
N HIS A 353 25.40 -20.11 -6.98
CA HIS A 353 25.86 -20.80 -8.19
C HIS A 353 26.24 -19.84 -9.32
N GLU A 354 25.84 -18.56 -9.23
CA GLU A 354 26.20 -17.52 -10.19
C GLU A 354 27.57 -16.89 -9.88
N ASN A 355 28.15 -16.20 -10.86
CA ASN A 355 29.45 -15.54 -10.69
C ASN A 355 29.37 -14.37 -9.68
N ALA A 356 30.27 -14.35 -8.70
CA ALA A 356 30.28 -13.35 -7.63
C ALA A 356 30.40 -11.90 -8.12
N ASP A 357 31.27 -11.62 -9.10
CA ASP A 357 31.44 -10.26 -9.64
C ASP A 357 30.20 -9.82 -10.43
N TRP A 358 29.57 -10.76 -11.14
CA TRP A 358 28.30 -10.52 -11.81
C TRP A 358 27.19 -10.20 -10.81
N ILE A 359 27.04 -10.97 -9.72
CA ILE A 359 26.06 -10.71 -8.66
C ILE A 359 26.24 -9.30 -8.10
N LYS A 360 27.46 -8.94 -7.72
CA LYS A 360 27.80 -7.62 -7.14
C LYS A 360 27.51 -6.48 -8.10
N SER A 361 27.77 -6.68 -9.40
CA SER A 361 27.48 -5.68 -10.43
C SER A 361 25.98 -5.55 -10.73
N ARG A 362 25.23 -6.66 -10.71
CA ARG A 362 23.82 -6.71 -11.10
C ARG A 362 22.90 -6.28 -9.97
N PHE A 363 23.21 -6.67 -8.74
CA PHE A 363 22.40 -6.43 -7.54
C PHE A 363 23.19 -5.69 -6.43
N PRO A 364 23.82 -4.54 -6.72
CA PRO A 364 24.72 -3.88 -5.78
C PRO A 364 24.03 -3.42 -4.50
N THR A 365 22.76 -2.98 -4.57
CA THR A 365 22.00 -2.50 -3.41
C THR A 365 21.65 -3.68 -2.51
N ILE A 366 21.17 -4.79 -3.10
CA ILE A 366 20.83 -6.01 -2.36
C ILE A 366 22.10 -6.62 -1.75
N TYR A 367 23.19 -6.73 -2.53
CA TYR A 367 24.47 -7.24 -2.05
C TYR A 367 24.96 -6.46 -0.83
N GLN A 368 25.02 -5.13 -0.93
CA GLN A 368 25.46 -4.30 0.19
C GLN A 368 24.52 -4.42 1.40
N HIS A 369 23.20 -4.43 1.18
CA HIS A 369 22.22 -4.55 2.27
C HIS A 369 22.36 -5.88 3.03
N CYS A 370 22.59 -6.99 2.33
CA CYS A 370 22.87 -8.30 2.91
C CYS A 370 24.23 -8.32 3.62
N LEU A 371 25.27 -7.78 2.99
CA LEU A 371 26.63 -7.76 3.53
C LEU A 371 26.71 -6.95 4.84
N ASP A 372 26.00 -5.82 4.92
CA ASP A 372 25.87 -5.00 6.13
C ASP A 372 25.26 -5.75 7.32
N ARG A 373 24.56 -6.86 7.04
CA ARG A 373 23.94 -7.78 8.02
C ARG A 373 24.74 -9.07 8.20
N GLY A 374 25.94 -9.15 7.63
CA GLY A 374 26.81 -10.32 7.72
C GLY A 374 26.41 -11.48 6.83
N ILE A 375 25.64 -11.23 5.75
CA ILE A 375 25.25 -12.26 4.77
C ILE A 375 25.93 -11.92 3.44
N ASP A 376 26.92 -12.72 3.03
CA ASP A 376 27.49 -12.59 1.68
C ASP A 376 26.67 -13.46 0.72
N MET A 377 25.76 -12.83 -0.04
CA MET A 377 24.89 -13.56 -0.98
C MET A 377 25.63 -14.26 -2.14
N THR A 378 26.95 -14.09 -2.27
CA THR A 378 27.78 -14.84 -3.21
C THR A 378 28.24 -16.20 -2.66
N THR A 379 28.16 -16.40 -1.34
CA THR A 379 28.57 -17.64 -0.66
C THR A 379 27.51 -18.21 0.28
N ASP A 380 26.57 -17.40 0.74
CA ASP A 380 25.56 -17.72 1.75
C ASP A 380 24.15 -17.71 1.16
N PHE A 381 23.24 -18.50 1.74
CA PHE A 381 21.81 -18.41 1.38
C PHE A 381 21.14 -17.27 2.16
N MET A 382 20.32 -16.47 1.47
CA MET A 382 19.60 -15.36 2.09
C MET A 382 18.32 -15.85 2.77
N PRO A 383 18.11 -15.62 4.07
CA PRO A 383 16.86 -15.99 4.74
C PRO A 383 15.69 -15.14 4.23
N VAL A 384 14.59 -15.78 3.85
CA VAL A 384 13.43 -15.13 3.23
C VAL A 384 12.10 -15.53 3.87
N VAL A 385 11.19 -14.55 3.92
CA VAL A 385 9.78 -14.74 4.26
C VAL A 385 8.88 -13.96 3.29
N PRO A 386 7.63 -14.41 3.07
CA PRO A 386 6.66 -13.62 2.34
C PRO A 386 6.24 -12.37 3.12
N ALA A 387 5.88 -11.31 2.42
CA ALA A 387 5.46 -10.06 3.04
C ALA A 387 4.43 -9.31 2.18
N ALA A 388 3.50 -8.59 2.80
CA ALA A 388 2.58 -7.71 2.11
C ALA A 388 3.37 -6.66 1.31
N HIS A 389 3.04 -6.48 0.04
CA HIS A 389 3.86 -5.71 -0.90
C HIS A 389 3.08 -4.69 -1.71
N TYR A 390 1.92 -5.05 -2.24
CA TYR A 390 1.13 -4.15 -3.08
C TYR A 390 -0.37 -4.36 -2.89
N HIS A 391 -1.15 -3.28 -2.87
CA HIS A 391 -2.60 -3.36 -2.88
C HIS A 391 -3.17 -3.24 -4.31
N CYS A 392 -3.81 -4.29 -4.82
CA CYS A 392 -4.44 -4.26 -6.14
C CYS A 392 -5.84 -3.61 -6.11
N GLY A 393 -6.43 -3.52 -4.92
CA GLY A 393 -7.67 -2.79 -4.66
C GLY A 393 -7.42 -1.34 -4.23
N GLY A 394 -8.44 -0.70 -3.69
CA GLY A 394 -8.36 0.68 -3.22
C GLY A 394 -9.63 1.46 -3.51
N VAL A 395 -9.48 2.79 -3.59
CA VAL A 395 -10.57 3.71 -3.94
C VAL A 395 -10.94 3.51 -5.40
N GLU A 396 -12.21 3.16 -5.67
CA GLU A 396 -12.68 2.98 -7.04
C GLU A 396 -12.57 4.29 -7.82
N VAL A 397 -11.94 4.22 -8.99
CA VAL A 397 -11.81 5.37 -9.89
C VAL A 397 -12.16 5.02 -11.32
N ASP A 398 -12.59 6.04 -12.07
CA ASP A 398 -12.74 5.93 -13.52
C ASP A 398 -11.40 6.10 -14.28
N LEU A 399 -11.46 6.12 -15.61
CA LEU A 399 -10.28 6.31 -16.48
C LEU A 399 -9.62 7.70 -16.35
N HIS A 400 -10.27 8.63 -15.66
CA HIS A 400 -9.76 9.97 -15.36
C HIS A 400 -9.27 10.09 -13.90
N GLY A 401 -9.35 9.01 -13.11
CA GLY A 401 -8.99 9.01 -11.69
C GLY A 401 -10.04 9.66 -10.79
N ARG A 402 -11.26 9.91 -11.28
CA ARG A 402 -12.36 10.45 -10.46
C ARG A 402 -12.91 9.37 -9.56
N THR A 403 -13.12 9.69 -8.29
CA THR A 403 -13.83 8.81 -7.36
C THR A 403 -15.35 9.00 -7.47
N SER A 404 -16.13 8.22 -6.73
CA SER A 404 -17.57 8.44 -6.60
C SER A 404 -17.95 9.70 -5.79
N VAL A 405 -16.97 10.37 -5.16
CA VAL A 405 -17.15 11.63 -4.43
C VAL A 405 -16.70 12.78 -5.35
N PRO A 406 -17.60 13.69 -5.78
CA PRO A 406 -17.22 14.80 -6.64
C PRO A 406 -16.12 15.67 -6.02
N GLY A 407 -15.15 16.13 -6.83
CA GLY A 407 -14.00 16.92 -6.36
C GLY A 407 -12.86 16.08 -5.76
N LEU A 408 -13.09 14.79 -5.47
CA LEU A 408 -12.08 13.84 -5.01
C LEU A 408 -11.61 12.94 -6.15
N TYR A 409 -10.29 12.89 -6.33
CA TYR A 409 -9.58 12.02 -7.25
C TYR A 409 -8.69 11.05 -6.48
N ALA A 410 -8.31 9.93 -7.09
CA ALA A 410 -7.29 9.04 -6.55
C ALA A 410 -6.40 8.47 -7.68
N ALA A 411 -5.10 8.33 -7.43
CA ALA A 411 -4.15 7.77 -8.38
C ALA A 411 -2.98 7.04 -7.69
N GLY A 412 -2.42 6.05 -8.39
CA GLY A 412 -1.42 5.15 -7.84
C GLY A 412 -2.03 4.08 -6.93
N GLU A 413 -1.24 3.49 -6.04
CA GLU A 413 -1.64 2.32 -5.24
C GLU A 413 -2.84 2.52 -4.31
N VAL A 414 -3.18 3.77 -3.97
CA VAL A 414 -4.41 4.06 -3.20
C VAL A 414 -5.69 3.82 -4.01
N SER A 415 -5.59 3.79 -5.33
CA SER A 415 -6.72 3.68 -6.26
C SER A 415 -6.89 2.25 -6.79
N CYS A 416 -8.13 1.87 -7.06
CA CYS A 416 -8.48 0.69 -7.84
C CYS A 416 -9.00 1.14 -9.21
N THR A 417 -8.12 1.13 -10.20
CA THR A 417 -8.44 1.41 -11.60
C THR A 417 -9.07 0.21 -12.32
N GLY A 418 -8.97 -0.99 -11.73
CA GLY A 418 -9.31 -2.26 -12.36
C GLY A 418 -8.15 -2.90 -13.14
N LEU A 419 -7.03 -2.20 -13.33
CA LEU A 419 -5.87 -2.66 -14.11
C LEU A 419 -5.30 -4.01 -13.63
N HIS A 420 -5.09 -4.14 -12.32
CA HIS A 420 -4.34 -5.27 -11.75
C HIS A 420 -5.20 -6.51 -11.52
N GLY A 421 -6.52 -6.43 -11.67
CA GLY A 421 -7.44 -7.51 -11.34
C GLY A 421 -7.17 -8.08 -9.93
N ALA A 422 -6.97 -9.39 -9.87
CA ALA A 422 -6.72 -10.11 -8.61
C ALA A 422 -5.22 -10.32 -8.30
N ASN A 423 -4.31 -9.90 -9.17
CA ASN A 423 -2.86 -10.03 -8.96
C ASN A 423 -2.07 -9.13 -9.94
N ARG A 424 -1.22 -8.28 -9.40
CA ARG A 424 -0.46 -7.31 -10.20
C ARG A 424 0.71 -7.96 -10.96
N LEU A 425 0.86 -7.60 -12.25
CA LEU A 425 2.09 -7.82 -13.04
C LEU A 425 3.23 -6.93 -12.53
N ALA A 426 4.46 -7.46 -12.49
CA ALA A 426 5.64 -6.68 -12.09
C ALA A 426 5.83 -5.44 -12.98
N SER A 427 6.36 -4.35 -12.42
CA SER A 427 6.64 -3.08 -13.12
C SER A 427 5.45 -2.28 -13.67
N THR A 428 4.19 -2.67 -13.41
CA THR A 428 3.00 -1.87 -13.79
C THR A 428 2.62 -0.77 -12.79
N SER A 429 3.00 -0.89 -11.50
CA SER A 429 2.52 0.03 -10.45
C SER A 429 3.02 1.47 -10.61
N LEU A 430 4.31 1.64 -10.95
CA LEU A 430 4.86 2.96 -11.23
C LEU A 430 4.20 3.59 -12.46
N LEU A 431 3.94 2.77 -13.48
CA LEU A 431 3.32 3.19 -14.73
C LEU A 431 1.87 3.61 -14.53
N GLU A 432 1.09 2.86 -13.75
CA GLU A 432 -0.27 3.22 -13.36
C GLU A 432 -0.30 4.59 -12.67
N GLY A 433 0.64 4.81 -11.73
CA GLY A 433 0.75 6.08 -11.04
C GLY A 433 0.99 7.26 -11.99
N LEU A 434 1.87 7.11 -12.99
CA LEU A 434 2.08 8.14 -14.02
C LEU A 434 0.82 8.41 -14.85
N VAL A 435 0.20 7.33 -15.36
CA VAL A 435 -0.95 7.41 -16.27
C VAL A 435 -2.16 8.04 -15.58
N TRP A 436 -2.54 7.56 -14.40
CA TRP A 436 -3.71 8.09 -13.69
C TRP A 436 -3.42 9.43 -13.02
N GLY A 437 -2.20 9.68 -12.54
CA GLY A 437 -1.79 11.00 -12.06
C GLY A 437 -1.94 12.08 -13.13
N CYS A 438 -1.45 11.80 -14.35
CA CYS A 438 -1.65 12.70 -15.50
C CYS A 438 -3.12 12.82 -15.90
N SER A 439 -3.86 11.70 -15.91
CA SER A 439 -5.26 11.69 -16.34
C SER A 439 -6.15 12.53 -15.42
N SER A 440 -5.90 12.50 -14.10
CA SER A 440 -6.60 13.35 -13.12
C SER A 440 -6.29 14.83 -13.32
N ALA A 441 -5.03 15.17 -13.60
CA ALA A 441 -4.62 16.53 -13.90
C ALA A 441 -5.29 17.07 -15.18
N ASP A 442 -5.24 16.29 -16.27
CA ASP A 442 -5.81 16.66 -17.57
C ASP A 442 -7.33 16.85 -17.48
N ASP A 443 -8.00 15.98 -16.73
CA ASP A 443 -9.43 16.07 -16.49
C ASP A 443 -9.83 17.34 -15.74
N PHE A 444 -9.12 17.64 -14.65
CA PHE A 444 -9.38 18.84 -13.86
C PHE A 444 -9.23 20.11 -14.72
N VAL A 445 -8.12 20.25 -15.44
CA VAL A 445 -7.85 21.40 -16.33
C VAL A 445 -8.94 21.56 -17.39
N LYS A 446 -9.42 20.46 -17.97
CA LYS A 446 -10.50 20.49 -18.95
C LYS A 446 -11.80 21.04 -18.35
N ARG A 447 -12.16 20.58 -17.15
CA ARG A 447 -13.39 21.00 -16.45
C ARG A 447 -13.32 22.45 -15.98
N THR A 448 -12.19 22.89 -15.44
CA THR A 448 -12.01 24.28 -14.98
C THR A 448 -12.15 25.27 -16.13
N ASN A 449 -11.61 24.96 -17.30
CA ASN A 449 -11.73 25.78 -18.50
C ASN A 449 -13.17 25.87 -19.03
N SER A 450 -13.98 24.83 -18.84
CA SER A 450 -15.37 24.79 -19.33
C SER A 450 -16.39 25.41 -18.36
N SER A 451 -16.15 25.40 -17.05
CA SER A 451 -17.18 25.74 -16.05
C SER A 451 -16.78 26.78 -15.02
N GLY A 452 -15.50 27.18 -14.98
CA GLY A 452 -14.94 28.02 -13.92
C GLY A 452 -14.85 27.29 -12.57
N VAL A 453 -13.84 27.64 -11.76
CA VAL A 453 -13.69 27.09 -10.42
C VAL A 453 -14.60 27.85 -9.45
N LYS A 454 -15.62 27.19 -8.89
CA LYS A 454 -16.33 27.72 -7.72
C LYS A 454 -15.82 27.01 -6.47
N CYS A 455 -15.02 27.70 -5.66
CA CYS A 455 -14.73 27.24 -4.30
C CYS A 455 -16.00 27.44 -3.45
N ALA A 456 -16.76 26.36 -3.21
CA ALA A 456 -17.85 26.41 -2.26
C ALA A 456 -17.30 26.81 -0.87
N VAL A 457 -17.99 27.74 -0.22
CA VAL A 457 -17.68 28.13 1.16
C VAL A 457 -18.45 27.20 2.09
N MET A 458 -17.72 26.44 2.91
CA MET A 458 -18.35 25.69 3.99
C MET A 458 -18.81 26.68 5.06
N GLN A 459 -20.07 26.59 5.50
CA GLN A 459 -20.61 27.49 6.53
C GLN A 459 -20.29 27.03 7.96
N LYS A 460 -19.89 25.77 8.16
CA LYS A 460 -19.59 25.20 9.48
C LYS A 460 -18.08 25.15 9.71
N ASP A 461 -17.67 25.27 10.97
CA ASP A 461 -16.29 25.05 11.39
C ASP A 461 -15.93 23.56 11.23
N PRO A 462 -14.98 23.18 10.35
CA PRO A 462 -14.63 21.78 10.12
C PRO A 462 -13.96 21.13 11.34
N PHE A 463 -13.50 21.90 12.32
CA PHE A 463 -12.85 21.39 13.53
C PHE A 463 -13.78 21.35 14.75
N ALA A 464 -15.05 21.73 14.62
CA ALA A 464 -15.99 21.87 15.75
C ALA A 464 -16.20 20.59 16.58
N HIS A 465 -15.88 19.42 16.03
CA HIS A 465 -16.04 18.12 16.68
C HIS A 465 -14.75 17.63 17.37
N LEU A 466 -13.65 18.37 17.28
CA LEU A 466 -12.39 18.02 17.92
C LEU A 466 -12.36 18.49 19.38
N ASN A 467 -12.62 17.55 20.30
CA ASN A 467 -12.79 17.83 21.73
C ASN A 467 -11.83 17.04 22.63
N GLY A 468 -10.65 16.69 22.10
CA GLY A 468 -9.64 15.92 22.83
C GLY A 468 -9.14 16.62 24.09
N PHE A 469 -9.22 15.95 25.24
CA PHE A 469 -8.87 16.49 26.56
C PHE A 469 -7.59 15.90 27.16
N ARG A 470 -7.01 14.86 26.55
CA ARG A 470 -5.74 14.24 26.99
C ARG A 470 -4.76 13.97 25.84
N THR A 471 -3.56 13.49 26.17
CA THR A 471 -2.57 12.99 25.21
C THR A 471 -2.62 11.45 25.21
N PRO A 472 -2.51 10.79 24.05
CA PRO A 472 -2.43 9.33 24.01
C PRO A 472 -1.07 8.86 24.55
N SER A 473 -1.02 7.73 25.24
CA SER A 473 0.27 7.07 25.50
C SER A 473 0.70 6.25 24.29
N SER A 474 2.02 6.13 24.06
CA SER A 474 2.55 5.33 22.95
C SER A 474 2.10 3.87 23.02
N ASN A 475 2.01 3.30 24.22
CA ASN A 475 1.57 1.93 24.45
C ASN A 475 0.11 1.70 24.01
N GLU A 476 -0.80 2.66 24.25
CA GLU A 476 -2.21 2.56 23.81
C GLU A 476 -2.32 2.45 22.28
N ILE A 477 -1.45 3.18 21.56
CA ILE A 477 -1.43 3.20 20.10
C ILE A 477 -0.78 1.93 19.55
N GLU A 478 0.37 1.57 20.11
CA GLU A 478 1.15 0.40 19.69
C GLU A 478 0.37 -0.90 19.92
N GLU A 479 -0.31 -1.06 21.06
CA GLU A 479 -1.12 -2.25 21.35
C GLU A 479 -2.18 -2.48 20.27
N VAL A 480 -2.92 -1.42 19.89
CA VAL A 480 -3.98 -1.52 18.88
C VAL A 480 -3.37 -1.81 17.51
N LEU A 481 -2.28 -1.13 17.13
CA LEU A 481 -1.64 -1.33 15.83
C LEU A 481 -1.07 -2.75 15.68
N LEU A 482 -0.35 -3.25 16.69
CA LEU A 482 0.20 -4.61 16.68
C LEU A 482 -0.91 -5.66 16.66
N ALA A 483 -2.01 -5.43 17.38
CA ALA A 483 -3.17 -6.31 17.33
C ALA A 483 -3.79 -6.35 15.91
N THR A 484 -3.96 -5.20 15.27
CA THR A 484 -4.42 -5.10 13.87
C THR A 484 -3.48 -5.87 12.93
N GLN A 485 -2.17 -5.63 13.02
CA GLN A 485 -1.17 -6.28 12.16
C GLN A 485 -1.16 -7.80 12.30
N ARG A 486 -1.32 -8.32 13.53
CA ARG A 486 -1.43 -9.76 13.80
C ARG A 486 -2.71 -10.34 13.21
N ILE A 487 -3.86 -9.71 13.45
CA ILE A 487 -5.16 -10.17 12.90
C ILE A 487 -5.11 -10.20 11.37
N MET A 488 -4.58 -9.15 10.75
CA MET A 488 -4.46 -9.06 9.30
C MET A 488 -3.54 -10.13 8.73
N TRP A 489 -2.40 -10.41 9.38
CA TRP A 489 -1.50 -11.48 8.94
C TRP A 489 -2.12 -12.88 9.10
N ASP A 490 -2.65 -13.18 10.28
CA ASP A 490 -3.08 -14.54 10.65
C ASP A 490 -4.42 -14.93 10.00
N SER A 491 -5.31 -13.96 9.74
CA SER A 491 -6.69 -14.23 9.30
C SER A 491 -7.06 -13.60 7.96
N VAL A 492 -6.30 -12.62 7.48
CA VAL A 492 -6.54 -11.91 6.21
C VAL A 492 -5.25 -11.85 5.36
N GLY A 493 -4.35 -12.81 5.61
CA GLY A 493 -3.05 -12.95 4.97
C GLY A 493 -3.10 -13.69 3.62
N PRO A 494 -1.97 -14.32 3.20
CA PRO A 494 -1.87 -15.08 1.96
C PRO A 494 -2.75 -16.34 1.92
N ILE A 495 -3.05 -16.91 3.09
CA ILE A 495 -3.90 -18.09 3.26
C ILE A 495 -5.04 -17.67 4.18
N ARG A 496 -6.29 -17.95 3.78
CA ARG A 496 -7.49 -17.52 4.51
C ARG A 496 -8.43 -18.69 4.76
N THR A 497 -9.17 -18.62 5.85
CA THR A 497 -10.33 -19.50 6.12
C THR A 497 -11.56 -18.63 6.34
N ILE A 498 -12.76 -19.15 6.05
CA ILE A 498 -14.01 -18.42 6.32
C ILE A 498 -14.11 -18.06 7.81
N THR A 499 -13.78 -18.99 8.70
CA THR A 499 -13.80 -18.79 10.15
C THR A 499 -12.78 -17.72 10.60
N GLY A 500 -11.57 -17.76 10.05
CA GLY A 500 -10.55 -16.73 10.30
C GLY A 500 -11.01 -15.35 9.89
N MET A 501 -11.53 -15.20 8.66
CA MET A 501 -12.03 -13.91 8.16
C MET A 501 -13.20 -13.37 8.98
N LYS A 502 -14.16 -14.23 9.39
CA LYS A 502 -15.24 -13.84 10.33
C LYS A 502 -14.69 -13.34 11.65
N SER A 503 -13.71 -14.05 12.22
CA SER A 503 -13.04 -13.63 13.47
C SER A 503 -12.32 -12.29 13.30
N ALA A 504 -11.65 -12.08 12.16
CA ALA A 504 -10.95 -10.83 11.86
C ALA A 504 -11.90 -9.63 11.81
N VAL A 505 -13.03 -9.75 11.11
CA VAL A 505 -14.04 -8.69 11.02
C VAL A 505 -14.54 -8.28 12.41
N GLU A 506 -14.91 -9.23 13.25
CA GLU A 506 -15.38 -8.93 14.61
C GLU A 506 -14.31 -8.30 15.50
N LYS A 507 -13.07 -8.81 15.44
CA LYS A 507 -11.96 -8.25 16.23
C LYS A 507 -11.58 -6.84 15.75
N LEU A 508 -11.53 -6.61 14.44
CA LEU A 508 -11.21 -5.30 13.86
C LEU A 508 -12.29 -4.27 14.18
N LYS A 509 -13.56 -4.66 14.25
CA LYS A 509 -14.65 -3.80 14.72
C LYS A 509 -14.41 -3.32 16.16
N LEU A 510 -13.95 -4.19 17.06
CA LEU A 510 -13.62 -3.80 18.43
C LEU A 510 -12.40 -2.87 18.49
N LEU A 511 -11.39 -3.11 17.64
CA LEU A 511 -10.22 -2.22 17.54
C LEU A 511 -10.59 -0.85 16.96
N GLU A 512 -11.55 -0.78 16.02
CA GLU A 512 -12.03 0.49 15.45
C GLU A 512 -12.67 1.35 16.53
N ILE A 513 -13.52 0.75 17.39
CA ILE A 513 -14.11 1.44 18.54
C ILE A 513 -13.01 1.99 19.47
N LYS A 514 -11.95 1.21 19.74
CA LYS A 514 -10.81 1.67 20.56
C LYS A 514 -10.07 2.83 19.88
N ALA A 515 -9.80 2.73 18.58
CA ALA A 515 -9.10 3.77 17.83
C ALA A 515 -9.91 5.07 17.73
N ASP A 516 -11.21 5.00 17.48
CA ASP A 516 -12.11 6.15 17.47
C ASP A 516 -12.22 6.79 18.86
N ARG A 517 -12.27 5.98 19.92
CA ARG A 517 -12.23 6.48 21.30
C ARG A 517 -10.95 7.27 21.57
N LEU A 518 -9.79 6.75 21.17
CA LEU A 518 -8.50 7.46 21.29
C LEU A 518 -8.53 8.77 20.48
N TYR A 519 -9.06 8.75 19.26
CA TYR A 519 -9.19 9.94 18.41
C TYR A 519 -10.07 11.04 19.04
N HIS A 520 -11.14 10.67 19.74
CA HIS A 520 -12.06 11.64 20.37
C HIS A 520 -11.62 12.11 21.76
N GLU A 521 -11.06 11.23 22.59
CA GLU A 521 -10.59 11.59 23.92
C GLU A 521 -9.25 12.34 23.88
N CYS A 522 -8.41 12.04 22.90
CA CYS A 522 -7.08 12.63 22.80
C CYS A 522 -7.07 13.83 21.87
N ARG A 523 -6.14 14.76 22.11
CA ARG A 523 -5.76 15.74 21.10
C ARG A 523 -5.32 14.99 19.84
N ILE A 524 -5.72 15.47 18.67
CA ILE A 524 -5.28 14.86 17.42
C ILE A 524 -3.76 14.91 17.35
N THR A 525 -3.18 13.78 17.01
CA THR A 525 -1.76 13.59 16.73
C THR A 525 -1.64 12.83 15.42
N ARG A 526 -0.45 12.80 14.81
CA ARG A 526 -0.21 11.99 13.61
C ARG A 526 -0.43 10.50 13.90
N GLU A 527 -0.08 10.09 15.11
CA GLU A 527 -0.13 8.71 15.57
C GLU A 527 -1.58 8.25 15.78
N THR A 528 -2.44 9.05 16.43
CA THR A 528 -3.87 8.72 16.60
C THR A 528 -4.64 8.75 15.29
N ALA A 529 -4.34 9.72 14.41
CA ALA A 529 -4.91 9.76 13.07
C ALA A 529 -4.48 8.54 12.22
N GLY A 530 -3.19 8.22 12.23
CA GLY A 530 -2.62 7.08 11.52
C GLY A 530 -3.17 5.74 12.02
N LEU A 531 -3.36 5.58 13.33
CA LEU A 531 -3.97 4.39 13.92
C LEU A 531 -5.42 4.21 13.46
N ARG A 532 -6.22 5.28 13.56
CA ARG A 532 -7.62 5.27 13.10
C ARG A 532 -7.72 4.88 11.62
N ASN A 533 -6.81 5.40 10.80
CA ASN A 533 -6.73 5.05 9.39
C ASN A 533 -6.33 3.59 9.16
N ALA A 534 -5.30 3.09 9.85
CA ALA A 534 -4.84 1.71 9.75
C ALA A 534 -5.94 0.70 10.07
N VAL A 535 -6.65 0.90 11.19
CA VAL A 535 -7.72 0.01 11.61
C VAL A 535 -8.89 0.05 10.63
N ARG A 536 -9.24 1.25 10.14
CA ARG A 536 -10.32 1.39 9.14
C ARG A 536 -9.97 0.66 7.85
N ALA A 537 -8.77 0.88 7.29
CA ALA A 537 -8.33 0.22 6.06
C ALA A 537 -8.29 -1.31 6.22
N ALA A 538 -7.74 -1.80 7.34
CA ALA A 538 -7.74 -3.24 7.68
C ALA A 538 -9.16 -3.82 7.71
N LYS A 539 -10.12 -3.11 8.30
CA LYS A 539 -11.52 -3.53 8.38
C LYS A 539 -12.17 -3.64 6.99
N GLU A 540 -11.93 -2.67 6.11
CA GLU A 540 -12.45 -2.70 4.73
C GLU A 540 -11.88 -3.89 3.94
N ILE A 541 -10.60 -4.20 4.11
CA ILE A 541 -9.96 -5.38 3.49
C ILE A 541 -10.60 -6.67 4.03
N ALA A 542 -10.79 -6.78 5.35
CA ALA A 542 -11.37 -7.95 5.99
C ALA A 542 -12.83 -8.19 5.57
N HIS A 543 -13.64 -7.13 5.47
CA HIS A 543 -15.01 -7.23 4.96
C HIS A 543 -15.04 -7.72 3.51
N ALA A 544 -14.29 -7.08 2.62
CA ALA A 544 -14.26 -7.49 1.21
C ALA A 544 -13.75 -8.92 1.02
N ALA A 545 -12.80 -9.36 1.84
CA ALA A 545 -12.29 -10.72 1.82
C ALA A 545 -13.36 -11.73 2.29
N LEU A 546 -14.12 -11.40 3.33
CA LEU A 546 -15.20 -12.26 3.82
C LEU A 546 -16.37 -12.35 2.83
N ASP A 547 -16.70 -11.24 2.17
CA ASP A 547 -17.80 -11.14 1.21
C ASP A 547 -17.46 -11.76 -0.16
N SER A 548 -16.20 -12.16 -0.37
CA SER A 548 -15.70 -12.82 -1.57
C SER A 548 -15.53 -14.33 -1.32
N PRO A 549 -16.49 -15.21 -1.69
CA PRO A 549 -16.41 -16.63 -1.36
C PRO A 549 -15.48 -17.44 -2.28
N LEU A 550 -14.90 -16.82 -3.32
CA LEU A 550 -14.15 -17.51 -4.36
C LEU A 550 -12.66 -17.20 -4.27
N SER A 551 -11.83 -18.25 -4.32
CA SER A 551 -10.38 -18.12 -4.43
C SER A 551 -10.01 -17.65 -5.85
N VAL A 552 -9.42 -16.46 -5.95
CA VAL A 552 -8.95 -15.87 -7.21
C VAL A 552 -7.68 -15.06 -6.94
N GLY A 553 -6.61 -15.33 -7.68
CA GLY A 553 -5.34 -14.62 -7.56
C GLY A 553 -4.80 -14.58 -6.13
N THR A 554 -4.55 -13.37 -5.61
CA THR A 554 -4.01 -13.20 -4.25
C THR A 554 -5.02 -13.44 -3.12
N HIS A 555 -6.29 -13.65 -3.45
CA HIS A 555 -7.31 -14.06 -2.50
C HIS A 555 -7.46 -15.58 -2.53
N TYR A 556 -6.94 -16.27 -1.52
CA TYR A 556 -6.96 -17.72 -1.45
C TYR A 556 -7.60 -18.22 -0.15
N ILE A 557 -8.72 -18.90 -0.29
CA ILE A 557 -9.47 -19.53 0.80
C ILE A 557 -9.21 -21.03 0.77
N VAL A 558 -8.72 -21.57 1.88
CA VAL A 558 -8.66 -23.02 2.11
C VAL A 558 -9.98 -23.50 2.70
N GLN A 559 -10.45 -24.66 2.22
CA GLN A 559 -11.61 -25.33 2.80
C GLN A 559 -11.17 -25.99 4.13
N SER A 560 -11.80 -25.57 5.22
CA SER A 560 -11.59 -26.12 6.57
C SER A 560 -12.38 -27.38 6.81
#